data_AF-A0A379B113-F1
#
_entry.id   AF-A0A379B113-F1
#
_cell.length_a   1.000
_cell.length_b   1.000
_cell.length_c   1.000
_cell.angle_alpha   90.00
_cell.angle_beta   90.00
_cell.angle_gamma   90.00
#
_symmetry.space_group_name_H-M   'P 1'
#
loop_
_entity.id
_entity.type
_entity.pdbx_description
1 polymer ?
#
loop_
_entity_poly.entity_id
_entity_poly.type
_entity_poly.pdbx_seq_one_letter_code
_entity_poly.pdbx_strand_id
1 'polypeptide(L)'
;MHRTLQRKHILFGLYASRVAMVLIYIFSPKTDLNFYIFAAALGFTWLATVAPTAAVTGKLFGTRYLATLFGLVMLTHQIGGFLGSYIGGIVITQFGDYGWMWYADAVLADTAALLVLPVREPRTAA
;
A
#
# COMPACT_ATOMS: atom_id res chain seq x y z
N MET A 1 -1.63 -1.01 30.68
CA MET A 1 -2.37 -1.85 29.70
C MET A 1 -2.09 -1.32 28.29
N HIS A 2 -0.94 -1.68 27.70
CA HIS A 2 -0.60 -1.27 26.34
C HIS A 2 -1.47 -2.08 25.36
N ARG A 3 -2.49 -1.46 24.77
CA ARG A 3 -3.16 -1.99 23.57
C ARG A 3 -2.10 -2.06 22.48
N THR A 4 -1.50 -3.23 22.27
CA THR A 4 -0.71 -3.47 21.06
C THR A 4 -1.69 -3.31 19.90
N LEU A 5 -1.52 -2.25 19.10
CA LEU A 5 -2.27 -2.07 17.87
C LEU A 5 -2.11 -3.36 17.05
N GLN A 6 -3.23 -4.03 16.75
CA GLN A 6 -3.18 -5.19 15.86
C GLN A 6 -2.60 -4.73 14.52
N ARG A 7 -1.71 -5.53 13.92
CA ARG A 7 -0.94 -5.12 12.75
C ARG A 7 -1.85 -4.83 11.57
N LYS A 8 -3.01 -5.48 11.51
CA LYS A 8 -4.09 -5.14 10.56
C LYS A 8 -4.56 -3.69 10.64
N HIS A 9 -4.65 -3.07 11.83
CA HIS A 9 -5.06 -1.67 11.96
C HIS A 9 -3.95 -0.71 11.51
N ILE A 10 -2.69 -1.10 11.71
CA ILE A 10 -1.53 -0.36 11.20
C ILE A 10 -1.54 -0.40 9.66
N LEU A 11 -1.72 -1.59 9.07
CA LEU A 11 -1.84 -1.75 7.62
C LEU A 11 -3.03 -0.98 7.05
N PHE A 12 -4.20 -1.08 7.67
CA PHE A 12 -5.38 -0.30 7.29
C PHE A 12 -5.08 1.21 7.31
N GLY A 13 -4.51 1.72 8.41
CA GLY A 13 -4.16 3.14 8.54
C GLY A 13 -3.16 3.60 7.48
N LEU A 14 -2.15 2.77 7.16
CA LEU A 14 -1.19 3.07 6.11
C LEU A 14 -1.85 3.14 4.74
N TYR A 15 -2.65 2.15 4.36
CA TYR A 15 -3.35 2.16 3.07
C TYR A 15 -4.36 3.30 2.96
N ALA A 16 -5.19 3.51 3.99
CA ALA A 16 -6.15 4.61 4.03
C ALA A 16 -5.46 5.99 3.98
N SER A 17 -4.31 6.15 4.65
CA SER A 17 -3.54 7.39 4.58
C SER A 17 -3.02 7.67 3.16
N ARG A 18 -2.62 6.63 2.41
CA ARG A 18 -2.18 6.79 1.01
C ARG A 18 -3.33 7.23 0.11
N VAL A 19 -4.51 6.62 0.26
CA VAL A 19 -5.72 7.05 -0.44
C VAL A 19 -6.00 8.52 -0.16
N ALA A 20 -5.98 8.94 1.11
CA ALA A 20 -6.19 10.33 1.48
C ALA A 20 -5.13 11.26 0.86
N MET A 21 -3.85 10.91 0.92
CA MET A 21 -2.75 11.70 0.33
C MET A 21 -2.93 11.86 -1.19
N VAL A 22 -3.28 10.79 -1.90
CA VAL A 22 -3.50 10.80 -3.35
C VAL A 22 -4.70 11.66 -3.71
N LEU A 23 -5.84 11.48 -3.03
CA LEU A 23 -7.03 12.29 -3.28
C LEU A 23 -6.78 13.78 -3.01
N ILE A 24 -6.14 14.12 -1.89
CA ILE A 24 -5.74 15.50 -1.57
C ILE A 24 -4.87 16.06 -2.70
N TYR A 25 -3.89 15.31 -3.19
CA TYR A 25 -3.03 15.76 -4.28
C TYR A 25 -3.75 15.89 -5.63
N ILE A 26 -4.72 15.01 -5.93
CA ILE A 26 -5.55 15.11 -7.15
C ILE A 26 -6.31 16.43 -7.17
N PHE A 27 -6.96 16.80 -6.06
CA PHE A 27 -7.76 18.02 -5.94
C PHE A 27 -6.96 19.29 -5.61
N SER A 28 -5.68 19.16 -5.31
CA SER A 28 -4.80 20.30 -5.06
C SER A 28 -4.29 20.93 -6.36
N PRO A 29 -4.01 22.25 -6.37
CA PRO A 29 -3.30 22.89 -7.48
C PRO A 29 -1.97 22.19 -7.77
N LYS A 30 -1.64 21.98 -9.05
CA LYS A 30 -0.43 21.28 -9.48
C LYS A 30 0.81 22.19 -9.45
N THR A 31 1.15 22.66 -8.26
CA THR A 31 2.36 23.46 -7.99
C THR A 31 3.49 22.58 -7.46
N ASP A 32 4.73 23.03 -7.65
CA ASP A 32 5.93 22.31 -7.17
C ASP A 32 5.87 22.07 -5.65
N LEU A 33 5.40 23.05 -4.88
CA LEU A 33 5.25 22.93 -3.43
C LEU A 33 4.27 21.80 -3.05
N ASN A 34 3.10 21.73 -3.69
CA ASN A 34 2.11 20.69 -3.41
C ASN A 34 2.65 19.31 -3.80
N PHE A 35 3.39 19.23 -4.90
CA PHE A 35 4.09 18.01 -5.30
C PHE A 35 5.12 17.57 -4.26
N TYR A 36 5.97 18.47 -3.75
CA TYR A 36 6.98 18.11 -2.75
C TYR A 36 6.37 17.69 -1.40
N ILE A 37 5.31 18.37 -0.96
CA ILE A 37 4.58 17.98 0.25
C ILE A 37 3.99 16.57 0.08
N PHE A 38 3.34 16.31 -1.06
CA PHE A 38 2.80 14.99 -1.37
C PHE A 38 3.90 13.92 -1.42
N ALA A 39 5.00 14.17 -2.13
CA ALA A 39 6.11 13.24 -2.25
C ALA A 39 6.75 12.92 -0.89
N ALA A 40 6.94 13.92 -0.02
CA ALA A 40 7.43 13.73 1.34
C ALA A 40 6.47 12.88 2.18
N ALA A 41 5.18 13.20 2.16
CA ALA A 41 4.14 12.46 2.88
C ALA A 41 4.06 10.99 2.41
N LEU A 42 4.06 10.76 1.10
CA LEU A 42 4.07 9.41 0.53
C LEU A 42 5.34 8.65 0.91
N GLY A 43 6.49 9.32 0.88
CA GLY A 43 7.80 8.78 1.28
C GLY A 43 7.81 8.22 2.70
N PHE A 44 7.18 8.90 3.67
CA PHE A 44 7.04 8.39 5.04
C PHE A 44 6.27 7.06 5.13
N THR A 45 5.34 6.83 4.20
CA THR A 45 4.53 5.61 4.20
C THR A 45 5.10 4.50 3.32
N TRP A 46 6.06 4.78 2.44
CA TRP A 46 6.49 3.88 1.36
C TRP A 46 6.81 2.46 1.86
N LEU A 47 7.78 2.33 2.76
CA LEU A 47 8.26 1.03 3.24
C LEU A 47 7.54 0.54 4.51
N ALA A 48 6.61 1.34 5.04
CA ALA A 48 5.97 1.08 6.32
C ALA A 48 5.07 -0.17 6.31
N THR A 49 4.64 -0.66 5.15
CA THR A 49 3.79 -1.85 5.02
C THR A 49 4.57 -3.17 5.03
N VAL A 50 5.89 -3.14 4.77
CA VAL A 50 6.71 -4.35 4.59
C VAL A 50 6.79 -5.17 5.89
N ALA A 51 7.23 -4.53 6.98
CA ALA A 51 7.41 -5.21 8.27
C ALA A 51 6.09 -5.73 8.87
N PRO A 52 4.97 -4.96 8.88
CA PRO A 52 3.67 -5.48 9.31
C PRO A 52 3.17 -6.66 8.47
N THR A 53 3.37 -6.63 7.15
CA THR A 53 2.96 -7.73 6.26
C THR A 53 3.73 -9.01 6.57
N ALA A 54 5.07 -8.94 6.68
CA ALA A 54 5.89 -10.08 7.04
C ALA A 54 5.51 -10.65 8.42
N ALA A 55 5.25 -9.77 9.41
CA ALA A 55 4.84 -10.18 10.75
C ALA A 55 3.47 -10.88 10.77
N VAL A 56 2.50 -10.38 10.00
CA VAL A 56 1.16 -11.00 9.89
C VAL A 56 1.24 -12.36 9.20
N THR A 57 1.99 -12.47 8.10
CA THR A 57 2.20 -13.74 7.38
C THR A 57 2.86 -14.79 8.29
N GLY A 58 3.90 -14.41 9.03
CA GLY A 58 4.57 -15.31 9.97
C GLY A 58 3.66 -15.78 11.11
N LYS A 59 2.74 -14.94 11.58
CA LYS A 59 1.75 -15.31 12.61
C LYS A 59 0.65 -16.23 12.10
N LEU A 60 0.20 -16.05 10.86
CA LEU A 60 -0.89 -16.82 10.29
C LEU A 60 -0.46 -18.22 9.83
N PHE A 61 0.73 -18.32 9.24
CA PHE A 61 1.18 -19.53 8.56
C PHE A 61 2.44 -20.17 9.19
N GLY A 62 2.94 -19.58 10.26
CA GLY A 62 4.19 -19.99 10.91
C GLY A 62 5.44 -19.54 10.14
N THR A 63 6.58 -19.57 10.82
CA THR A 63 7.86 -19.13 10.24
C THR A 63 8.45 -20.14 9.25
N ARG A 64 8.04 -21.41 9.33
CA ARG A 64 8.53 -22.50 8.46
C ARG A 64 8.38 -22.21 6.97
N TYR A 65 7.25 -21.61 6.57
CA TYR A 65 6.94 -21.29 5.17
C TYR A 65 7.06 -19.80 4.85
N LEU A 66 7.57 -18.99 5.80
CA LEU A 66 7.58 -17.54 5.68
C LEU A 66 8.37 -17.06 4.47
N ALA A 67 9.53 -17.66 4.18
CA ALA A 67 10.34 -17.31 3.02
C ALA A 67 9.59 -17.55 1.70
N THR A 68 8.91 -18.70 1.56
CA THR A 68 8.14 -19.02 0.35
C THR A 68 6.93 -18.11 0.19
N LEU A 69 6.15 -17.91 1.26
CA LEU A 69 4.96 -17.06 1.24
C LEU A 69 5.32 -15.60 0.99
N PHE A 70 6.39 -15.10 1.61
CA PHE A 70 6.87 -13.74 1.38
C PHE A 70 7.49 -13.59 -0.02
N GLY A 71 8.12 -14.64 -0.55
CA GLY A 71 8.57 -14.70 -1.95
C GLY A 71 7.40 -14.58 -2.93
N LEU A 72 6.28 -15.26 -2.67
CA LEU A 72 5.05 -15.11 -3.47
C LEU A 72 4.49 -13.69 -3.37
N VAL A 73 4.47 -13.10 -2.17
CA VAL A 73 4.08 -11.69 -1.99
C VAL A 73 4.96 -10.77 -2.85
N MET A 74 6.29 -10.96 -2.81
CA MET A 74 7.22 -10.17 -3.62
C MET A 74 7.03 -10.40 -5.12
N LEU A 75 6.77 -11.63 -5.56
CA LEU A 75 6.44 -11.92 -6.96
C LEU A 75 5.21 -11.14 -7.42
N THR A 76 4.12 -11.19 -6.65
CA THR A 76 2.90 -10.42 -6.98
C THR A 76 3.15 -8.91 -6.97
N HIS A 77 4.00 -8.42 -6.07
CA HIS A 77 4.43 -7.02 -6.05
C HIS A 77 5.19 -6.64 -7.33
N GLN A 78 6.11 -7.49 -7.82
CA GLN A 78 6.84 -7.22 -9.07
C GLN A 78 5.92 -7.21 -10.28
N ILE A 79 4.93 -8.11 -10.33
CA ILE A 79 3.89 -8.09 -11.37
C ILE A 79 3.12 -6.77 -11.33
N GLY A 80 2.73 -6.31 -10.13
CA GLY A 80 2.08 -5.02 -9.95
C GLY A 80 2.96 -3.84 -10.40
N GLY A 81 4.25 -3.84 -10.07
CA GLY A 81 5.20 -2.81 -10.49
C GLY A 81 5.40 -2.78 -12.02
N PHE A 82 5.49 -3.94 -12.65
CA PHE A 82 5.52 -4.06 -14.11
C PHE A 82 4.23 -3.51 -14.74
N LEU A 83 3.06 -3.96 -14.29
CA LEU A 83 1.79 -3.51 -14.83
C LEU A 83 1.58 -2.00 -14.60
N GLY A 84 1.92 -1.49 -13.42
CA GLY A 84 1.80 -0.07 -13.10
C GLY A 84 2.65 0.81 -14.00
N SER A 85 3.91 0.44 -14.24
CA SER A 85 4.81 1.20 -15.13
C SER A 85 4.42 1.05 -16.61
N TYR A 86 4.07 -0.16 -17.06
CA TYR A 86 3.65 -0.42 -18.43
C TYR A 86 2.34 0.29 -18.79
N ILE A 87 1.31 0.13 -17.97
CA ILE A 87 0.02 0.82 -18.15
C ILE A 87 0.20 2.33 -17.98
N GLY A 88 1.04 2.78 -17.04
CA GLY A 88 1.38 4.19 -16.90
C GLY A 88 1.96 4.79 -18.19
N GLY A 89 2.84 4.05 -18.88
CA GLY A 89 3.37 4.42 -20.19
C GLY A 89 2.29 4.51 -21.28
N ILE A 90 1.31 3.60 -21.28
CA ILE A 90 0.16 3.67 -22.19
C ILE A 90 -0.73 4.89 -21.87
N VAL A 91 -1.02 5.14 -20.60
CA VAL A 91 -1.89 6.23 -20.18
C VAL A 91 -1.29 7.59 -20.55
N ILE A 92 0.00 7.83 -20.26
CA ILE A 92 0.64 9.10 -20.60
C ILE A 92 0.72 9.32 -22.11
N THR A 93 0.92 8.25 -22.90
CA THR A 93 1.00 8.36 -24.37
C THR A 93 -0.37 8.58 -25.02
N GLN A 94 -1.46 8.04 -24.45
CA GLN A 94 -2.82 8.19 -24.99
C GLN A 94 -3.53 9.44 -24.52
N PHE A 95 -3.37 9.81 -23.24
CA PHE A 95 -4.13 10.89 -22.61
C PHE A 95 -3.31 12.17 -22.37
N GLY A 96 -1.98 12.09 -22.44
CA GLY A 96 -1.10 13.23 -22.19
C GLY A 96 -0.91 13.59 -20.72
N ASP A 97 -1.54 12.85 -19.80
CA ASP A 97 -1.37 12.99 -18.36
C ASP A 97 -1.47 11.63 -17.62
N TYR A 98 -1.26 11.64 -16.30
CA TYR A 98 -1.37 10.47 -15.42
C TYR A 98 -2.68 10.43 -14.61
N GLY A 99 -3.68 11.25 -14.96
CA GLY A 99 -4.94 11.39 -14.22
C GLY A 99 -5.61 10.04 -13.93
N TRP A 100 -5.75 9.20 -14.96
CA TRP A 100 -6.30 7.86 -14.82
C TRP A 100 -5.47 6.94 -13.92
N MET A 101 -4.14 7.09 -13.91
CA MET A 101 -3.27 6.31 -13.03
C MET A 101 -3.45 6.70 -11.56
N TRP A 102 -3.69 7.98 -11.26
CA TRP A 102 -3.94 8.42 -9.90
C TRP A 102 -5.25 7.84 -9.33
N TYR A 103 -6.31 7.78 -10.15
CA TYR A 103 -7.56 7.13 -9.74
C TYR A 103 -7.39 5.62 -9.56
N ALA A 104 -6.67 4.96 -10.48
CA ALA A 104 -6.38 3.54 -10.36
C ALA A 104 -5.59 3.21 -9.07
N ASP A 105 -4.56 4.00 -8.75
CA ASP A 105 -3.80 3.87 -7.52
C ASP A 105 -4.68 4.03 -6.27
N ALA A 106 -5.53 5.08 -6.24
CA ALA A 106 -6.44 5.30 -5.13
C ALA A 106 -7.41 4.12 -4.92
N VAL A 107 -7.99 3.57 -5.99
CA VAL A 107 -8.89 2.40 -5.93
C VAL A 107 -8.16 1.14 -5.44
N LEU A 108 -6.94 0.90 -5.92
CA LEU A 108 -6.15 -0.26 -5.49
C LEU A 108 -5.72 -0.15 -4.03
N ALA A 109 -5.30 1.04 -3.59
CA ALA A 109 -4.94 1.30 -2.21
C ALA A 109 -6.15 1.19 -1.26
N ASP A 110 -7.32 1.69 -1.67
CA ASP A 110 -8.57 1.55 -0.90
C ASP A 110 -9.00 0.09 -0.80
N THR A 111 -8.94 -0.64 -1.92
CA THR A 111 -9.21 -2.09 -1.93
C THR A 111 -8.28 -2.83 -0.97
N ALA A 112 -6.99 -2.50 -0.95
CA ALA A 112 -6.04 -3.08 0.00
C ALA A 112 -6.38 -2.74 1.47
N ALA A 113 -6.81 -1.50 1.74
CA ALA A 113 -7.27 -1.09 3.07
C ALA A 113 -8.47 -1.93 3.53
N LEU A 114 -9.46 -2.14 2.65
CA LEU A 114 -10.65 -2.93 2.97
C LEU A 114 -10.32 -4.42 3.14
N LEU A 115 -9.46 -4.98 2.28
CA LEU A 115 -9.08 -6.39 2.34
C LEU A 115 -8.26 -6.78 3.58
N VAL A 116 -7.57 -5.83 4.23
CA VAL A 116 -6.81 -6.13 5.44
C VAL A 116 -7.67 -6.18 6.72
N LEU A 117 -8.84 -5.52 6.74
CA LEU A 117 -9.76 -5.51 7.89
C LEU A 117 -10.23 -6.91 8.34
N PRO A 118 -10.66 -7.83 7.46
CA PRO A 118 -11.14 -9.15 7.84
C PRO A 118 -10.04 -10.10 8.32
N VAL A 119 -8.76 -9.74 8.17
CA VAL A 119 -7.64 -10.60 8.58
C VAL A 119 -7.69 -10.83 10.10
N ARG A 120 -7.79 -12.11 10.50
CA ARG A 120 -7.84 -12.54 11.90
C ARG A 120 -6.46 -13.00 12.35
N GLU A 121 -5.70 -12.09 12.94
CA GLU A 121 -4.43 -12.46 13.59
C GLU A 121 -4.70 -13.36 14.81
N PRO A 122 -4.07 -14.55 14.89
CA PRO A 122 -4.09 -15.35 16.10
C PRO A 122 -3.53 -14.52 17.26
N ARG A 123 -4.23 -14.49 18.40
CA ARG A 123 -3.60 -13.98 19.63
C ARG A 123 -2.45 -14.92 19.92
N THR A 124 -1.23 -14.38 19.92
CA THR A 124 -0.06 -15.11 20.38
C THR A 124 -0.39 -15.61 21.78
N ALA A 125 -0.56 -16.93 21.95
CA ALA A 125 -0.52 -17.54 23.27
C ALA A 125 0.86 -17.21 23.85
N ALA A 126 0.87 -16.65 25.05
CA ALA A 126 2.06 -16.30 25.78
C ALA A 126 2.96 -17.53 25.99
#